data_AF-A0A3D1IJL6-F1
#
_entry.id   AF-A0A3D1IJL6-F1
#
_cell.length_a   1.000
_cell.length_b   1.000
_cell.length_c   1.000
_cell.angle_alpha   90.00
_cell.angle_beta   90.00
_cell.angle_gamma   90.00
#
_symmetry.space_group_name_H-M   'P 1'
#
loop_
_entity.id
_entity.type
_entity.pdbx_description
1 polymer ?
#
loop_
_entity_poly.entity_id
_entity_poly.type
_entity_poly.pdbx_seq_one_letter_code
_entity_poly.pdbx_strand_id
1 'polypeptide(L)'
;ELEQVERPARLTPTLVTEDRRPGPSPEVIFSTPTPDDTAVGTDVLIRLQFSRDMDDESFEGNVEVDYLGAQADDEPLEFAVEYRGRNRVLSVTLDEPLRQYATLTVTLGAGILAADGATLVPYALSFSTGGS
;
A
#
# COMPACT_ATOMS: atom_id res chain seq x y z
N GLU A 1 -57.14 42.11 1.24
CA GLU A 1 -56.93 40.71 1.63
C GLU A 1 -55.44 40.42 1.54
N LEU A 2 -54.88 39.75 2.55
CA LEU A 2 -53.44 39.51 2.70
C LEU A 2 -53.10 38.20 2.00
N GLU A 3 -52.62 38.25 0.77
CA GLU A 3 -52.04 37.06 0.11
C GLU A 3 -50.54 37.06 0.35
N GLN A 4 -50.14 36.26 1.33
CA GLN A 4 -48.75 35.91 1.56
C GLN A 4 -48.24 35.10 0.36
N VAL A 5 -47.42 35.72 -0.48
CA VAL A 5 -46.66 35.01 -1.51
C VAL A 5 -45.50 34.30 -0.82
N GLU A 6 -45.55 32.97 -0.85
CA GLU A 6 -44.55 32.06 -0.31
C GLU A 6 -43.13 32.43 -0.76
N ARG A 7 -42.21 32.42 0.20
CA ARG A 7 -40.77 32.61 -0.03
C ARG A 7 -40.28 31.40 -0.83
N PRO A 8 -39.53 31.56 -1.94
CA PRO A 8 -39.00 30.41 -2.64
C PRO A 8 -38.11 29.60 -1.68
N ALA A 9 -38.43 28.32 -1.56
CA ALA A 9 -37.65 27.37 -0.78
C ALA A 9 -36.19 27.42 -1.23
N ARG A 10 -35.27 27.46 -0.25
CA ARG A 10 -33.83 27.31 -0.51
C ARG A 10 -33.64 26.02 -1.30
N LEU A 11 -33.00 26.13 -2.46
CA LEU A 11 -32.47 24.97 -3.18
C LEU A 11 -31.53 24.24 -2.23
N THR A 12 -31.96 23.09 -1.72
CA THR A 12 -31.07 22.10 -1.10
C THR A 12 -29.96 21.83 -2.10
N PRO A 13 -28.66 21.93 -1.73
CA PRO A 13 -27.61 21.48 -2.61
C PRO A 13 -27.84 19.99 -2.87
N THR A 14 -28.11 19.63 -4.12
CA THR A 14 -28.04 18.26 -4.59
C THR A 14 -26.64 17.76 -4.22
N LEU A 15 -26.54 16.86 -3.24
CA LEU A 15 -25.37 16.03 -3.04
C LEU A 15 -25.11 15.38 -4.39
N VAL A 16 -24.07 15.86 -5.07
CA VAL A 16 -23.51 15.17 -6.22
C VAL A 16 -23.04 13.84 -5.65
N THR A 17 -23.83 12.79 -5.82
CA THR A 17 -23.34 11.43 -5.65
C THR A 17 -22.29 11.26 -6.73
N GLU A 18 -21.05 11.57 -6.39
CA GLU A 18 -19.89 11.32 -7.24
C GLU A 18 -20.03 9.88 -7.74
N ASP A 19 -19.97 9.70 -9.05
CA ASP A 19 -20.01 8.40 -9.71
C ASP A 19 -18.79 7.60 -9.20
N ARG A 20 -18.96 6.87 -8.09
CA ARG A 20 -17.91 6.11 -7.38
C ARG A 20 -17.53 4.83 -8.13
N ARG A 21 -17.50 4.85 -9.47
CA ARG A 21 -16.89 3.74 -10.18
C ARG A 21 -15.41 3.75 -9.85
N PRO A 22 -14.86 2.66 -9.29
CA PRO A 22 -13.43 2.56 -9.07
C PRO A 22 -12.71 2.82 -10.39
N GLY A 23 -11.65 3.64 -10.34
CA GLY A 23 -10.80 3.86 -11.50
C GLY A 23 -9.94 2.64 -11.84
N PRO A 24 -8.92 2.78 -12.70
CA PRO A 24 -8.01 1.68 -13.01
C PRO A 24 -7.31 1.15 -11.75
N SER A 25 -7.03 -0.15 -11.72
CA SER A 25 -6.28 -0.77 -10.63
C SER A 25 -4.95 -0.05 -10.42
N PRO A 26 -4.60 0.29 -9.16
CA PRO A 26 -3.27 0.78 -8.88
C PRO A 26 -2.23 -0.33 -9.12
N GLU A 27 -0.99 0.11 -9.32
CA GLU A 27 0.17 -0.75 -9.56
C GLU A 27 1.37 -0.18 -8.81
N VAL A 28 2.32 -1.03 -8.46
CA VAL A 28 3.63 -0.59 -7.96
C VAL A 28 4.48 -0.18 -9.16
N ILE A 29 4.84 1.10 -9.24
CA ILE A 29 5.61 1.67 -10.35
C ILE A 29 7.10 1.83 -10.02
N PHE A 30 7.44 1.81 -8.75
CA PHE A 30 8.83 1.90 -8.28
C PHE A 30 8.99 1.16 -6.95
N SER A 31 10.14 0.53 -6.79
CA SER A 31 10.53 -0.11 -5.54
C SER A 31 11.99 0.18 -5.21
N THR A 32 12.30 0.18 -3.92
CA THR A 32 13.67 0.16 -3.39
C THR A 32 13.67 -0.79 -2.20
N PRO A 33 14.43 -1.89 -2.20
CA PRO A 33 15.25 -2.41 -3.30
C PRO A 33 14.48 -2.65 -4.60
N THR A 34 15.20 -2.75 -5.71
CA THR A 34 14.60 -3.16 -6.98
C THR A 34 14.39 -4.67 -7.02
N PRO A 35 13.54 -5.20 -7.92
CA PRO A 35 13.43 -6.64 -8.11
C PRO A 35 14.78 -7.26 -8.45
N ASP A 36 15.05 -8.41 -7.84
CA ASP A 36 16.29 -9.19 -7.98
C ASP A 36 17.57 -8.45 -7.54
N ASP A 37 17.44 -7.40 -6.74
CA ASP A 37 18.58 -6.70 -6.18
C ASP A 37 19.38 -7.62 -5.24
N THR A 38 20.69 -7.39 -5.19
CA THR A 38 21.62 -8.27 -4.45
C THR A 38 22.54 -7.47 -3.57
N ALA A 39 23.10 -8.13 -2.54
CA ALA A 39 23.97 -7.48 -1.56
C ALA A 39 23.32 -6.27 -0.87
N VAL A 40 21.98 -6.32 -0.72
CA VAL A 40 21.21 -5.31 0.00
C VAL A 40 21.63 -5.31 1.48
N GLY A 41 21.70 -4.13 2.10
CA GLY A 41 21.99 -4.00 3.53
C GLY A 41 20.98 -4.76 4.39
N THR A 42 21.41 -5.26 5.54
CA THR A 42 20.53 -5.98 6.47
C THR A 42 19.55 -5.04 7.20
N ASP A 43 19.88 -3.75 7.24
CA ASP A 43 19.11 -2.64 7.80
C ASP A 43 18.33 -1.83 6.72
N VAL A 44 18.01 -2.46 5.59
CA VAL A 44 17.38 -1.79 4.45
C VAL A 44 15.98 -1.25 4.76
N LEU A 45 15.71 -0.02 4.33
CA LEU A 45 14.36 0.54 4.26
C LEU A 45 13.71 0.17 2.92
N ILE A 46 12.63 -0.60 2.97
CA ILE A 46 11.90 -0.99 1.77
C ILE A 46 10.88 0.11 1.42
N ARG A 47 10.83 0.55 0.16
CA ARG A 47 9.94 1.60 -0.31
C ARG A 47 9.24 1.16 -1.58
N LEU A 48 7.93 1.31 -1.63
CA LEU A 48 7.08 0.96 -2.76
C LEU A 48 6.25 2.19 -3.16
N GLN A 49 6.39 2.64 -4.40
CA GLN A 49 5.61 3.76 -4.94
C GLN A 49 4.50 3.24 -5.83
N PHE A 50 3.29 3.75 -5.61
CA PHE A 50 2.11 3.37 -6.37
C PHE A 50 1.78 4.38 -7.47
N SER A 51 1.13 3.91 -8.53
CA SER A 51 0.61 4.74 -9.60
C SER A 51 -0.50 5.68 -9.14
N ARG A 52 -1.20 5.36 -8.05
CA ARG A 52 -2.38 6.08 -7.54
C ARG A 52 -2.37 6.24 -6.03
N ASP A 53 -3.28 7.07 -5.54
CA ASP A 53 -3.52 7.24 -4.10
C ASP A 53 -4.18 5.96 -3.55
N MET A 54 -3.63 5.47 -2.44
CA MET A 54 -4.01 4.22 -1.80
C MET A 54 -4.79 4.49 -0.52
N ASP A 55 -5.60 3.52 -0.12
CA ASP A 55 -6.26 3.49 1.19
C ASP A 55 -5.28 2.94 2.23
N ASP A 56 -4.96 3.73 3.26
CA ASP A 56 -3.89 3.38 4.20
C ASP A 56 -4.29 2.23 5.14
N GLU A 57 -5.55 2.17 5.54
CA GLU A 57 -6.12 1.12 6.37
C GLU A 57 -6.07 -0.24 5.64
N SER A 58 -6.11 -0.24 4.30
CA SER A 58 -6.09 -1.47 3.49
C SER A 58 -4.74 -2.19 3.47
N PHE A 59 -3.65 -1.53 3.88
CA PHE A 59 -2.34 -2.20 3.99
C PHE A 59 -2.25 -3.13 5.19
N GLU A 60 -3.00 -2.86 6.26
CA GLU A 60 -3.00 -3.70 7.46
C GLU A 60 -3.52 -5.11 7.12
N GLY A 61 -2.72 -6.14 7.44
CA GLY A 61 -3.05 -7.54 7.15
C GLY A 61 -2.94 -7.96 5.68
N ASN A 62 -2.51 -7.07 4.77
CA ASN A 62 -2.31 -7.40 3.34
C ASN A 62 -0.87 -7.20 2.85
N VAL A 63 0.05 -6.83 3.75
CA VAL A 63 1.48 -6.78 3.50
C VAL A 63 2.13 -7.93 4.25
N GLU A 64 2.95 -8.70 3.56
CA GLU A 64 3.67 -9.84 4.11
C GLU A 64 5.15 -9.74 3.72
N VAL A 65 6.04 -10.13 4.62
CA VAL A 65 7.49 -10.11 4.42
C VAL A 65 8.09 -11.40 4.96
N ASP A 66 8.68 -12.20 4.08
CA ASP A 66 9.21 -13.52 4.42
C ASP A 66 10.55 -13.81 3.76
N TYR A 67 11.30 -14.73 4.35
CA TYR A 67 12.45 -15.32 3.69
C TYR A 67 12.01 -16.33 2.63
N LEU A 68 12.72 -16.37 1.51
CA LEU A 68 12.51 -17.39 0.49
C LEU A 68 12.77 -18.78 1.10
N GLY A 69 11.74 -19.63 1.07
CA GLY A 69 11.80 -20.97 1.64
C GLY A 69 11.50 -21.03 3.14
N ALA A 70 11.02 -19.94 3.75
CA ALA A 70 10.41 -19.98 5.07
C ALA A 70 9.25 -21.00 5.09
N GLN A 71 9.19 -21.79 6.15
CA GLN A 71 8.11 -22.71 6.43
C GLN A 71 7.04 -22.00 7.27
N ALA A 72 5.81 -22.53 7.28
CA ALA A 72 4.73 -21.96 8.07
C ALA A 72 4.99 -21.95 9.60
N ASP A 73 5.99 -22.71 10.05
CA ASP A 73 6.44 -22.77 11.45
C ASP A 73 7.60 -21.78 11.75
N ASP A 74 8.17 -21.11 10.74
CA ASP A 74 9.17 -20.06 10.95
C ASP A 74 8.52 -18.85 11.65
N GLU A 75 9.29 -18.19 12.51
CA GLU A 75 8.85 -16.96 13.16
C GLU A 75 8.68 -15.85 12.11
N PRO A 76 7.51 -15.18 12.07
CA PRO A 76 7.27 -14.12 11.10
C PRO A 76 8.18 -12.93 11.39
N LEU A 77 8.63 -12.23 10.35
CA LEU A 77 9.40 -11.01 10.54
C LEU A 77 8.50 -9.92 11.13
N GLU A 78 8.98 -9.26 12.18
CA GLU A 78 8.34 -8.07 12.71
C GLU A 78 8.72 -6.84 11.89
N PHE A 79 7.72 -6.07 11.47
CA PHE A 79 7.91 -4.87 10.68
C PHE A 79 6.79 -3.85 10.88
N ALA A 80 7.12 -2.60 10.63
CA ALA A 80 6.18 -1.49 10.57
C ALA A 80 5.96 -1.04 9.13
N VAL A 81 4.71 -0.70 8.81
CA VAL A 81 4.33 -0.09 7.54
C VAL A 81 3.91 1.36 7.74
N GLU A 82 4.36 2.24 6.86
CA GLU A 82 3.94 3.64 6.85
C GLU A 82 3.60 4.09 5.43
N TYR A 83 2.34 4.47 5.20
CA TYR A 83 1.92 5.04 3.94
C TYR A 83 1.96 6.58 3.96
N ARG A 84 2.59 7.17 2.94
CA ARG A 84 2.66 8.61 2.72
C ARG A 84 1.88 8.99 1.48
N GLY A 85 0.59 9.26 1.64
CA GLY A 85 -0.34 9.57 0.54
C GLY A 85 0.12 10.68 -0.40
N ARG A 86 0.74 11.76 0.12
CA ARG A 86 1.27 12.87 -0.70
C ARG A 86 2.20 12.42 -1.84
N ASN A 87 2.97 11.36 -1.59
CA ASN A 87 3.97 10.86 -2.53
C ASN A 87 3.59 9.48 -3.07
N ARG A 88 2.48 8.90 -2.59
CA ARG A 88 2.03 7.54 -2.89
C ARG A 88 3.08 6.49 -2.60
N VAL A 89 3.79 6.64 -1.48
CA VAL A 89 4.87 5.74 -1.07
C VAL A 89 4.47 5.00 0.20
N LEU A 90 4.53 3.67 0.15
CA LEU A 90 4.55 2.81 1.32
C LEU A 90 6.01 2.56 1.71
N SER A 91 6.33 2.76 2.98
CA SER A 91 7.63 2.41 3.56
C SER A 91 7.43 1.22 4.48
N VAL A 92 8.29 0.22 4.36
CA VAL A 92 8.31 -0.95 5.24
C VAL A 92 9.65 -0.98 5.96
N THR A 93 9.60 -0.91 7.27
CA THR A 93 10.77 -0.88 8.16
C THR A 93 10.76 -2.16 8.98
N LEU A 94 11.84 -2.94 8.92
CA LEU A 94 11.99 -4.15 9.71
C LEU A 94 12.43 -3.76 11.13
N ASP A 95 11.85 -4.41 12.13
CA ASP A 95 12.17 -4.12 13.53
C ASP A 95 13.54 -4.69 13.91
N GLU A 96 13.90 -5.85 13.32
CA GLU A 96 15.21 -6.48 13.45
C GLU A 96 15.99 -6.49 12.13
N PRO A 97 17.34 -6.43 12.18
CA PRO A 97 18.17 -6.58 10.99
C PRO A 97 17.94 -7.93 10.30
N LEU A 98 17.88 -7.89 8.97
CA LEU A 98 17.69 -9.09 8.15
C LEU A 98 18.88 -10.05 8.26
N ARG A 99 18.61 -11.35 8.12
CA ARG A 99 19.65 -12.38 7.96
C ARG A 99 20.55 -12.03 6.77
N GLN A 100 21.86 -12.21 6.93
CA GLN A 100 22.84 -12.04 5.87
C GLN A 100 22.74 -13.16 4.83
N TYR A 101 23.03 -12.83 3.57
CA TYR A 101 23.03 -13.79 2.45
C TYR A 101 21.70 -14.56 2.29
N ALA A 102 20.59 -13.89 2.64
CA ALA A 102 19.25 -14.45 2.56
C ALA A 102 18.45 -13.74 1.47
N THR A 103 17.55 -14.48 0.82
CA THR A 103 16.58 -13.91 -0.11
C THR A 103 15.28 -13.63 0.62
N LEU A 104 14.72 -12.45 0.41
CA LEU A 104 13.43 -12.04 0.96
C LEU A 104 12.40 -11.88 -0.14
N THR A 105 11.14 -12.05 0.21
CA THR A 105 9.98 -11.75 -0.61
C THR A 105 9.03 -10.86 0.19
N VAL A 106 8.69 -9.71 -0.38
CA VAL A 106 7.63 -8.82 0.12
C VAL A 106 6.43 -9.00 -0.78
N THR A 107 5.30 -9.36 -0.19
CA THR A 107 4.05 -9.62 -0.92
C THR A 107 3.01 -8.56 -0.57
N LEU A 108 2.40 -7.99 -1.60
CA LEU A 108 1.23 -7.11 -1.50
C LEU A 108 0.01 -7.87 -2.00
N GLY A 109 -0.91 -8.15 -1.08
CA GLY A 109 -2.11 -8.94 -1.33
C GLY A 109 -3.21 -8.19 -2.12
N ALA A 110 -4.19 -8.97 -2.59
CA ALA A 110 -5.36 -8.46 -3.32
C ALA A 110 -6.36 -7.68 -2.44
N GLY A 111 -6.17 -7.61 -1.12
CA GLY A 111 -7.01 -6.81 -0.22
C GLY A 111 -6.63 -5.33 -0.17
N ILE A 112 -5.51 -4.94 -0.79
CA ILE A 112 -5.06 -3.55 -0.82
C ILE A 112 -5.89 -2.76 -1.85
N LEU A 113 -6.36 -1.59 -1.43
CA LEU A 113 -7.27 -0.74 -2.22
C LEU A 113 -6.64 0.62 -2.52
N ALA A 114 -7.02 1.17 -3.67
CA ALA A 114 -6.90 2.60 -3.94
C ALA A 114 -7.93 3.38 -3.10
N ALA A 115 -7.69 4.69 -2.91
CA ALA A 115 -8.62 5.57 -2.21
C ALA A 115 -10.02 5.66 -2.85
N ASP A 116 -10.17 5.26 -4.12
CA ASP A 116 -11.44 5.17 -4.85
C ASP A 116 -12.08 3.77 -4.81
N GLY A 117 -11.49 2.84 -4.05
CA GLY A 117 -11.92 1.45 -3.92
C GLY A 117 -11.42 0.50 -5.01
N ALA A 118 -10.56 0.94 -5.94
CA ALA A 118 -9.98 0.06 -6.95
C ALA A 118 -8.95 -0.89 -6.33
N THR A 119 -9.04 -2.18 -6.63
CA THR A 119 -8.13 -3.19 -6.07
C THR A 119 -6.75 -3.14 -6.73
N LEU A 120 -5.70 -3.20 -5.90
CA LEU A 120 -4.31 -3.32 -6.33
C LEU A 120 -4.09 -4.61 -7.14
N VAL A 121 -3.30 -4.51 -8.21
CA VAL A 121 -2.75 -5.71 -8.86
C VAL A 121 -1.74 -6.36 -7.90
N PRO A 122 -1.96 -7.61 -7.43
CA PRO A 122 -1.06 -8.25 -6.47
C PRO A 122 0.39 -8.20 -6.95
N TYR A 123 1.28 -7.87 -6.04
CA TYR A 123 2.67 -7.57 -6.37
C TYR A 123 3.60 -8.30 -5.39
N ALA A 124 4.69 -8.85 -5.91
CA ALA A 124 5.74 -9.46 -5.12
C ALA A 124 7.09 -8.85 -5.48
N LEU A 125 7.86 -8.44 -4.47
CA LEU A 125 9.22 -7.96 -4.60
C LEU A 125 10.17 -8.98 -3.98
N SER A 126 11.12 -9.48 -4.76
CA SER A 126 12.19 -10.36 -4.28
C SER A 126 13.53 -9.64 -4.35
N PHE A 127 14.36 -9.75 -3.32
CA PHE A 127 15.74 -9.25 -3.27
C PHE A 127 16.58 -10.07 -2.29
N SER A 128 17.90 -9.93 -2.34
CA SER A 128 18.82 -10.67 -1.47
C SER A 128 19.77 -9.77 -0.68
N THR A 129 20.00 -10.13 0.58
CA THR A 129 20.88 -9.40 1.49
C THR A 129 22.34 -9.78 1.31
N GLY A 130 23.23 -8.84 1.63
CA GLY A 130 24.68 -9.04 1.69
C GLY A 130 25.17 -9.39 3.09
N GLY A 131 26.49 -9.53 3.24
CA GLY A 131 27.16 -9.82 4.52
C GLY A 131 27.63 -8.58 5.27
N SER A 132 26.77 -7.55 5.36
CA SER A 132 27.08 -6.25 6.00
C SER A 132 27.80 -6.36 7.34
#